data_AF-A0A140L2N1-F1
#
_entry.id   AF-A0A140L2N1-F1
#
_cell.length_a   1.000
_cell.length_b   1.000
_cell.length_c   1.000
_cell.angle_alpha   90.00
_cell.angle_beta   90.00
_cell.angle_gamma   90.00
#
_symmetry.space_group_name_H-M   'P 1'
#
loop_
_entity.id
_entity.type
_entity.pdbx_description
1 polymer ?
#
loop_
_entity_poly.entity_id
_entity_poly.type
_entity_poly.pdbx_seq_one_letter_code
_entity_poly.pdbx_strand_id
1 'polypeptide(L)'
;MEKKEKIYLYITLFLAMVLIVKSLFLDEVKDLKEDELKVKQFVERAVDEHYGGFFKEKNMVGYRVVSIKKVSNEGKSRIEYYDPEGKQYVQGEIQGKYQAKVRGYFLHVIPYKEFKVATYREQ
;
A
#
# COMPACT_ATOMS: atom_id res chain seq x y z
N MET A 1 -37.85 17.32 9.31
CA MET A 1 -36.58 17.88 8.82
C MET A 1 -36.88 19.14 8.04
N GLU A 2 -36.33 20.25 8.52
CA GLU A 2 -36.34 21.53 7.82
C GLU A 2 -35.67 21.39 6.44
N LYS A 3 -36.04 22.23 5.46
CA LYS A 3 -35.41 22.20 4.12
C LYS A 3 -33.88 22.31 4.18
N LYS A 4 -33.37 23.07 5.17
CA LYS A 4 -31.95 23.23 5.44
C LYS A 4 -31.28 21.95 5.95
N GLU A 5 -31.91 21.23 6.88
CA GLU A 5 -31.37 19.96 7.40
C GLU A 5 -31.25 18.90 6.31
N LYS A 6 -32.23 18.80 5.41
CA LYS A 6 -32.14 17.90 4.25
C LYS A 6 -30.96 18.25 3.35
N ILE A 7 -30.75 19.54 3.06
CA ILE A 7 -29.62 19.99 2.24
C ILE A 7 -28.28 19.62 2.90
N TYR A 8 -28.12 19.85 4.20
CA TYR A 8 -26.91 19.46 4.91
C TYR A 8 -26.69 17.94 4.86
N LEU A 9 -27.74 17.15 5.07
CA LEU A 9 -27.66 15.69 4.97
C LEU A 9 -27.18 15.24 3.59
N TYR A 10 -27.74 15.79 2.51
CA TYR A 10 -27.32 15.46 1.15
C TYR A 10 -25.88 15.85 0.86
N ILE A 11 -25.45 17.04 1.31
CA ILE A 11 -24.06 17.49 1.14
C ILE A 11 -23.10 16.57 1.90
N THR A 12 -23.43 16.20 3.14
CA THR A 12 -22.60 15.26 3.92
C THR A 12 -22.51 13.90 3.24
N LEU A 13 -23.62 13.38 2.72
CA LEU A 13 -23.64 12.08 2.03
C LEU A 13 -22.82 12.12 0.73
N PHE A 14 -22.95 13.20 -0.03
CA PHE A 14 -22.17 13.44 -1.23
C PHE A 14 -20.67 13.54 -0.92
N LEU A 15 -20.30 14.31 0.10
CA LEU A 15 -18.90 14.47 0.52
C LEU A 15 -18.31 13.14 1.00
N ALA A 16 -19.08 12.35 1.76
CA ALA A 16 -18.68 11.01 2.17
C ALA A 16 -18.44 10.10 0.94
N MET A 17 -19.33 10.14 -0.05
CA MET A 17 -19.18 9.37 -1.29
C MET A 17 -17.92 9.77 -2.06
N VAL A 18 -17.64 11.07 -2.20
CA VAL A 18 -16.43 11.58 -2.85
C VAL A 18 -15.16 11.10 -2.13
N LEU A 19 -15.16 11.11 -0.80
CA LEU A 19 -14.02 10.64 0.00
C LEU A 19 -13.80 9.13 -0.16
N ILE A 20 -14.87 8.33 -0.18
CA ILE A 20 -14.80 6.89 -0.41
C ILE A 20 -14.22 6.60 -1.79
N VAL A 21 -14.72 7.27 -2.84
CA VAL A 21 -14.22 7.09 -4.21
C VAL A 21 -12.75 7.49 -4.30
N LYS A 22 -12.35 8.63 -3.70
CA LYS A 22 -10.94 9.06 -3.67
C LYS A 22 -10.06 8.00 -3.00
N SER A 23 -10.47 7.50 -1.84
CA SER A 23 -9.66 6.52 -1.10
C SER A 23 -9.57 5.17 -1.80
N LEU A 24 -10.62 4.74 -2.50
CA LEU A 24 -10.59 3.47 -3.23
C LEU A 24 -9.79 3.56 -4.54
N PHE A 25 -9.89 4.67 -5.28
CA PHE A 25 -9.32 4.75 -6.63
C PHE A 25 -7.95 5.41 -6.73
N LEU A 26 -7.59 6.31 -5.81
CA LEU A 26 -6.37 7.13 -5.91
C LEU A 26 -5.27 6.73 -4.91
N ASP A 27 -5.58 5.92 -3.90
CA ASP A 27 -4.58 5.54 -2.90
C ASP A 27 -3.72 4.32 -3.27
N GLU A 28 -4.09 3.56 -4.30
CA GLU A 28 -3.30 2.41 -4.75
C GLU A 28 -2.41 2.78 -5.95
N VAL A 29 -1.13 2.42 -5.89
CA VAL A 29 -0.21 2.61 -7.03
C VAL A 29 -0.67 1.75 -8.20
N LYS A 30 -1.03 2.41 -9.30
CA LYS A 30 -1.30 1.78 -10.60
C LYS A 30 -0.14 2.12 -11.54
N ASP A 31 0.13 1.24 -12.50
CA ASP A 31 1.25 1.31 -13.46
C ASP A 31 2.66 1.16 -12.86
N LEU A 32 2.92 0.01 -12.24
CA LEU A 32 4.25 -0.36 -11.75
C LEU A 32 5.06 -1.02 -12.86
N LYS A 33 6.30 -0.58 -13.07
CA LYS A 33 7.28 -1.29 -13.90
C LYS A 33 7.62 -2.64 -13.27
N GLU A 34 8.18 -3.57 -14.05
CA GLU A 34 8.46 -4.95 -13.60
C GLU A 34 9.28 -5.00 -12.28
N ASP A 35 10.30 -4.14 -12.14
CA ASP A 35 11.08 -4.02 -10.90
C ASP A 35 10.27 -3.46 -9.74
N GLU A 36 9.39 -2.49 -9.99
CA GLU A 36 8.54 -1.88 -8.97
C GLU A 36 7.42 -2.85 -8.54
N LEU A 37 6.98 -3.74 -9.41
CA LEU A 37 6.06 -4.83 -9.08
C LEU A 37 6.72 -5.83 -8.12
N LYS A 38 7.98 -6.21 -8.38
CA LYS A 38 8.76 -7.06 -7.48
C LYS A 38 8.94 -6.39 -6.11
N VAL A 39 9.19 -5.07 -6.08
CA VAL A 39 9.24 -4.29 -4.83
C VAL A 39 7.88 -4.24 -4.13
N LYS A 40 6.77 -4.08 -4.86
CA LYS A 40 5.41 -4.13 -4.28
C LYS A 40 5.17 -5.45 -3.57
N GLN A 41 5.45 -6.57 -4.23
CA GLN A 41 5.27 -7.91 -3.65
C GLN A 41 6.14 -8.12 -2.40
N PHE A 42 7.41 -7.71 -2.46
CA PHE A 42 8.31 -7.77 -1.31
C PHE A 42 7.74 -7.00 -0.11
N VAL A 43 7.29 -5.76 -0.34
CA VAL A 43 6.78 -4.88 0.70
C VAL A 43 5.45 -5.39 1.26
N GLU A 44 4.54 -5.87 0.41
CA GLU A 44 3.27 -6.45 0.84
C GLU A 44 3.48 -7.67 1.73
N ARG A 45 4.40 -8.55 1.37
CA ARG A 45 4.76 -9.71 2.18
C ARG A 45 5.41 -9.32 3.50
N ALA A 46 6.41 -8.44 3.46
CA ALA A 46 7.08 -7.97 4.68
C ALA A 46 6.09 -7.32 5.65
N VAL A 47 5.09 -6.61 5.13
CA VAL A 47 4.02 -6.01 5.92
C VAL A 47 3.04 -7.06 6.43
N ASP A 48 2.73 -8.08 5.65
CA ASP A 48 1.91 -9.20 6.12
C ASP A 48 2.57 -9.94 7.28
N GLU A 49 3.85 -10.29 7.15
CA GLU A 49 4.59 -11.00 8.20
C GLU A 49 4.76 -10.15 9.47
N HIS A 50 5.01 -8.85 9.35
CA HIS A 50 5.22 -7.98 10.52
C HIS A 50 3.93 -7.47 11.17
N TYR A 51 2.84 -7.33 10.41
CA TYR A 51 1.59 -6.73 10.88
C TYR A 51 0.37 -7.66 10.78
N GLY A 52 0.59 -8.94 10.44
CA GLY A 52 -0.39 -10.02 10.50
C GLY A 52 -0.74 -10.34 11.95
N GLY A 53 -1.77 -9.67 12.46
CA GLY A 53 -2.37 -9.96 13.77
C GLY A 53 -3.86 -10.22 13.68
N PHE A 54 -4.50 -10.45 14.82
CA PHE A 54 -5.94 -10.75 14.96
C PHE A 54 -6.87 -9.78 14.20
N PHE A 55 -6.51 -8.49 14.13
CA PHE A 55 -7.29 -7.49 13.42
C PHE A 55 -7.21 -7.60 11.89
N LYS A 56 -6.11 -8.16 11.35
CA LYS A 56 -6.00 -8.48 9.93
C LYS A 56 -6.81 -9.74 9.60
N GLU A 57 -6.76 -10.75 10.47
CA GLU A 57 -7.50 -12.00 10.31
C GLU A 57 -9.02 -11.79 10.27
N LYS A 58 -9.53 -10.81 11.03
CA LYS A 58 -10.93 -10.38 10.96
C LYS A 58 -11.26 -9.40 9.82
N ASN A 59 -10.35 -9.18 8.86
CA ASN A 59 -10.50 -8.22 7.76
C ASN A 59 -10.81 -6.78 8.24
N MET A 60 -10.43 -6.41 9.46
CA MET A 60 -10.67 -5.07 10.00
C MET A 60 -9.55 -4.08 9.64
N VAL A 61 -8.35 -4.59 9.36
CA VAL A 61 -7.17 -3.77 9.05
C VAL A 61 -6.51 -4.31 7.79
N GLY A 62 -6.30 -3.42 6.82
CA GLY A 62 -5.59 -3.73 5.57
C GLY A 62 -4.43 -2.76 5.36
N TYR A 63 -3.36 -3.22 4.74
CA TYR A 63 -2.24 -2.36 4.35
C TYR A 63 -2.17 -2.28 2.83
N ARG A 64 -1.92 -1.09 2.30
CA ARG A 64 -1.74 -0.87 0.86
C ARG A 64 -0.46 -0.09 0.60
N VAL A 65 0.25 -0.47 -0.45
CA VAL A 65 1.38 0.30 -0.95
C VAL A 65 0.84 1.51 -1.73
N VAL A 66 1.10 2.71 -1.23
CA VAL A 66 0.57 3.98 -1.74
C VAL A 66 1.52 4.64 -2.73
N SER A 67 2.82 4.40 -2.60
CA SER A 67 3.82 4.94 -3.52
C SER A 67 5.07 4.09 -3.48
N ILE A 68 5.68 3.83 -4.63
CA ILE A 68 7.03 3.28 -4.74
C ILE A 68 7.88 4.34 -5.42
N LYS A 69 9.03 4.65 -4.84
CA LYS A 69 9.99 5.61 -5.39
C LYS A 69 11.36 4.97 -5.49
N LYS A 70 12.00 5.12 -6.65
CA LYS A 70 13.41 4.81 -6.82
C LYS A 70 14.23 5.95 -6.22
N VAL A 71 14.99 5.64 -5.16
CA VAL A 71 15.82 6.60 -4.41
C VAL A 71 17.19 6.76 -5.08
N SER A 72 17.72 5.69 -5.67
CA SER A 72 18.98 5.75 -6.42
C SER A 72 18.99 4.72 -7.55
N ASN A 73 19.63 5.07 -8.67
CA ASN A 73 19.97 4.13 -9.75
C ASN A 73 21.24 3.33 -9.45
N GLU A 74 22.04 3.77 -8.47
CA GLU A 74 23.30 3.15 -8.10
C GLU A 74 23.12 2.20 -6.91
N GLY A 75 23.73 1.02 -7.02
CA GLY A 75 23.66 -0.05 -6.04
C GLY A 75 22.69 -1.18 -6.41
N LYS A 76 22.72 -2.26 -5.64
CA LYS A 76 21.81 -3.40 -5.76
C LYS A 76 21.00 -3.53 -4.49
N SER A 77 19.69 -3.75 -4.62
CA SER A 77 18.84 -4.13 -3.49
C SER A 77 18.53 -5.61 -3.58
N ARG A 78 18.73 -6.35 -2.48
CA ARG A 78 18.24 -7.72 -2.35
C ARG A 78 16.78 -7.69 -1.93
N ILE A 79 15.91 -8.23 -2.75
CA ILE A 79 14.48 -8.34 -2.46
C ILE A 79 14.02 -9.78 -2.71
N GLU A 80 12.97 -10.20 -2.00
CA GLU A 80 12.28 -11.45 -2.26
C GLU A 80 11.04 -11.17 -3.10
N TYR A 81 10.93 -11.80 -4.26
CA TYR A 81 9.77 -11.68 -5.15
C TYR A 81 9.21 -13.05 -5.51
N TYR A 82 7.93 -13.08 -5.90
CA TYR A 82 7.25 -14.31 -6.25
C TYR A 82 7.66 -14.74 -7.67
N ASP A 83 8.20 -15.95 -7.80
CA ASP A 83 8.50 -16.55 -9.10
C ASP A 83 7.28 -17.36 -9.58
N PRO A 84 6.61 -16.93 -10.67
CA PRO A 84 5.46 -17.64 -11.21
C PRO A 84 5.83 -19.02 -11.79
N GLU A 85 7.07 -19.25 -12.22
CA GLU A 85 7.51 -20.55 -12.76
C GLU A 85 7.75 -21.57 -11.65
N GLY A 86 8.37 -21.13 -10.54
CA GLY A 86 8.67 -21.97 -9.39
C GLY A 86 7.55 -22.09 -8.35
N LYS A 87 6.50 -21.25 -8.44
CA LYS A 87 5.48 -21.06 -7.38
C LYS A 87 6.07 -20.82 -5.98
N GLN A 88 7.26 -20.23 -5.93
CA GLN A 88 8.00 -19.97 -4.69
C GLN A 88 8.55 -18.56 -4.70
N TYR A 89 8.80 -18.02 -3.52
CA TYR A 89 9.47 -16.74 -3.38
C TYR A 89 10.97 -16.96 -3.49
N VAL A 90 11.60 -16.23 -4.41
CA VAL A 90 13.04 -16.32 -4.64
C VAL A 90 13.70 -15.00 -4.24
N GLN A 91 14.89 -15.09 -3.66
CA GLN A 91 15.74 -13.93 -3.45
C GLN A 91 16.38 -13.52 -4.78
N GLY A 92 16.21 -12.27 -5.17
CA GLY A 92 16.92 -11.71 -6.31
C GLY A 92 17.41 -10.30 -6.06
N GLU A 93 18.36 -9.88 -6.89
CA GLU A 93 18.96 -8.55 -6.83
C GLU A 93 18.32 -7.66 -7.89
N ILE A 94 17.67 -6.58 -7.46
CA ILE A 94 17.20 -5.52 -8.36
C ILE A 94 18.19 -4.37 -8.41
N GLN A 95 18.28 -3.72 -9.57
CA GLN A 95 19.19 -2.61 -9.76
C GLN A 95 18.59 -1.30 -9.23
N GLY A 96 19.30 -0.67 -8.30
CA GLY A 96 18.90 0.56 -7.63
C GLY A 96 18.29 0.33 -6.25
N LYS A 97 18.09 1.45 -5.55
CA LYS A 97 17.50 1.53 -4.22
C LYS A 97 16.05 1.99 -4.33
N TYR A 98 15.13 1.28 -3.70
CA TYR A 98 13.71 1.62 -3.72
C TYR A 98 13.19 1.90 -2.31
N GLN A 99 12.21 2.78 -2.23
CA GLN A 99 11.48 3.10 -1.02
C GLN A 99 9.99 3.06 -1.31
N ALA A 100 9.28 2.21 -0.59
CA ALA A 100 7.84 2.10 -0.65
C ALA A 100 7.20 2.82 0.54
N LYS A 101 6.15 3.58 0.27
CA LYS A 101 5.26 4.15 1.28
C LYS A 101 4.06 3.22 1.43
N VAL A 102 3.85 2.73 2.65
CA VAL A 102 2.74 1.86 3.01
C VAL A 102 1.78 2.64 3.90
N ARG A 103 0.48 2.49 3.64
CA ARG A 103 -0.58 3.04 4.48
C ARG A 103 -1.48 1.92 4.99
N GLY A 104 -1.69 1.90 6.30
CA GLY A 104 -2.68 1.06 6.95
C GLY A 104 -4.05 1.73 6.94
N TYR A 105 -5.07 0.96 6.60
CA TYR A 105 -6.48 1.33 6.57
C TYR A 105 -7.26 0.48 7.56
N PHE A 106 -8.05 1.14 8.40
CA PHE A 106 -9.06 0.52 9.22
C PHE A 106 -10.37 0.45 8.42
N LEU A 107 -11.03 -0.71 8.45
CA LEU A 107 -12.24 -1.01 7.67
C LEU A 107 -12.10 -0.67 6.18
N HIS A 108 -10.90 -0.81 5.62
CA HIS A 108 -10.57 -0.51 4.21
C HIS A 108 -10.75 0.95 3.74
N VAL A 109 -11.19 1.86 4.61
CA VAL A 109 -11.54 3.24 4.23
C VAL A 109 -10.76 4.27 5.02
N ILE A 110 -10.54 4.04 6.32
CA ILE A 110 -9.99 5.08 7.20
C ILE A 110 -8.48 4.86 7.35
N PRO A 111 -7.62 5.73 6.80
CA PRO A 111 -6.19 5.62 7.01
C PRO A 111 -5.88 5.90 8.49
N TYR A 112 -5.13 5.01 9.14
CA TYR A 112 -4.77 5.16 10.56
C TYR A 112 -3.27 5.15 10.81
N LYS A 113 -2.47 4.64 9.86
CA LYS A 113 -1.01 4.57 10.00
C LYS A 113 -0.32 4.71 8.66
N GLU A 114 0.79 5.43 8.62
CA GLU A 114 1.69 5.50 7.47
C GLU A 114 3.12 5.13 7.91
N PHE A 115 3.82 4.35 7.09
CA PHE A 115 5.24 4.06 7.29
C PHE A 115 5.94 3.84 5.95
N LYS A 116 7.27 3.85 5.97
CA LYS A 116 8.09 3.65 4.78
C LYS A 116 8.92 2.39 4.94
N VAL A 117 9.02 1.60 3.88
CA VAL A 117 9.85 0.41 3.79
C VAL A 117 10.92 0.68 2.74
N ALA A 118 12.19 0.58 3.13
CA ALA A 118 13.33 0.72 2.24
C ALA A 118 13.89 -0.66 1.88
N THR A 119 14.27 -0.86 0.62
CA THR A 119 14.89 -2.12 0.16
C THR A 119 16.41 -2.16 0.40
N TYR A 120 16.97 -1.11 1.00
CA TYR A 120 18.39 -0.98 1.31
C TYR A 120 18.56 -0.84 2.83
N ARG A 121 19.59 -1.49 3.37
CA ARG A 121 20.11 -1.14 4.70
C ARG A 121 21.05 0.05 4.54
N GLU A 122 20.76 1.15 5.23
CA GLU A 122 21.80 2.12 5.57
C GLU A 122 22.72 1.41 6.56
N GLN A 123 23.95 1.13 6.15
CA GLN A 123 25.05 0.73 7.03
C GLN A 123 25.71 1.99 7.58
#